data_AF-U1PPZ5-F1
#
_entry.id   AF-U1PPZ5-F1
#
_cell.length_a   1.000
_cell.length_b   1.000
_cell.length_c   1.000
_cell.angle_alpha   90.00
_cell.angle_beta   90.00
_cell.angle_gamma   90.00
#
_symmetry.space_group_name_H-M   'P 1'
#
loop_
_entity.id
_entity.type
_entity.pdbx_description
1 polymer ?
#
loop_
_entity_poly.entity_id
_entity_poly.type
_entity_poly.pdbx_seq_one_letter_code
_entity_poly.pdbx_strand_id
1 'polypeptide(L)'
;MRGHCTVSTQGNSDLTTVEQRVIGVLRTYAAELETTSAELCAYQASGSERVTGLIVVSLTKSKARERIATLLDFNRSDLSDEVSMTPV
;
A
#
# COMPACT_ATOMS: atom_id res chain seq x y z
N MET A 1 -34.31 -5.36 -37.43
CA MET A 1 -34.13 -5.64 -35.98
C MET A 1 -32.68 -6.01 -35.73
N ARG A 2 -31.88 -5.12 -35.15
CA ARG A 2 -30.54 -5.45 -34.62
C ARG A 2 -30.58 -5.21 -33.12
N GLY A 3 -30.41 -6.28 -32.35
CA GLY A 3 -30.37 -6.24 -30.89
C GLY A 3 -29.10 -5.52 -30.45
N HIS A 4 -29.29 -4.39 -29.78
CA HIS A 4 -28.22 -3.67 -29.09
C HIS A 4 -27.89 -4.46 -27.82
N CYS A 5 -26.71 -5.10 -27.78
CA CYS A 5 -26.22 -5.75 -26.58
C CYS A 5 -25.67 -4.65 -25.66
N THR A 6 -26.40 -4.32 -24.59
CA THR A 6 -25.90 -3.46 -23.51
C THR A 6 -25.20 -4.33 -22.49
N VAL A 7 -23.91 -4.09 -22.26
CA VAL A 7 -23.15 -4.78 -21.20
C VAL A 7 -23.76 -4.41 -19.84
N SER A 8 -24.18 -5.42 -19.06
CA SER A 8 -24.79 -5.19 -17.74
C SER A 8 -23.70 -5.04 -16.69
N THR A 9 -23.63 -3.87 -16.07
CA THR A 9 -22.70 -3.47 -15.00
C THR A 9 -23.00 -4.12 -13.64
N GLN A 10 -23.29 -5.42 -13.59
CA GLN A 10 -23.50 -6.14 -12.33
C GLN A 10 -22.22 -6.31 -11.51
N GLY A 11 -21.03 -6.08 -12.09
CA GLY A 11 -19.75 -6.18 -11.38
C GLY A 11 -19.28 -4.90 -10.67
N ASN A 12 -19.82 -3.72 -10.99
CA ASN A 12 -19.31 -2.46 -10.44
C ASN A 12 -19.87 -2.18 -9.03
N SER A 13 -21.13 -2.56 -8.78
CA SER A 13 -21.77 -2.47 -7.47
C SER A 13 -21.15 -3.43 -6.45
N ASP A 14 -20.69 -4.60 -6.90
CA ASP A 14 -19.96 -5.56 -6.06
C ASP A 14 -18.57 -5.00 -5.70
N LEU A 15 -17.87 -4.38 -6.65
CA LEU A 15 -16.56 -3.78 -6.40
C LEU A 15 -16.62 -2.64 -5.37
N THR A 16 -17.53 -1.68 -5.51
CA THR A 16 -17.67 -0.59 -4.52
C THR A 16 -18.02 -1.13 -3.13
N THR A 17 -18.83 -2.19 -3.05
CA THR A 17 -19.19 -2.84 -1.79
C THR A 17 -17.97 -3.54 -1.16
N VAL A 18 -17.20 -4.24 -1.97
CA VAL A 18 -15.94 -4.89 -1.55
C VAL A 18 -14.93 -3.85 -1.10
N GLU A 19 -14.75 -2.76 -1.85
CA GLU A 19 -13.85 -1.66 -1.50
C GLU A 19 -14.21 -1.04 -0.15
N GLN A 20 -15.49 -0.73 0.08
CA GLN A 20 -15.95 -0.20 1.37
C GLN A 20 -15.67 -1.17 2.52
N ARG A 21 -15.87 -2.48 2.30
CA ARG A 21 -15.58 -3.51 3.31
C ARG A 21 -14.08 -3.60 3.61
N VAL A 22 -13.24 -3.61 2.58
CA VAL A 22 -11.77 -3.66 2.73
C VAL A 22 -11.26 -2.41 3.46
N ILE A 23 -11.73 -1.22 3.09
CA ILE A 23 -11.39 0.03 3.78
C ILE A 23 -11.78 -0.04 5.26
N GLY A 24 -12.97 -0.59 5.58
CA GLY A 24 -13.41 -0.79 6.95
C GLY A 24 -12.46 -1.68 7.75
N VAL A 25 -12.06 -2.82 7.19
CA VAL A 25 -11.11 -3.74 7.82
C VAL A 25 -9.74 -3.08 8.03
N LEU A 26 -9.21 -2.39 7.01
CA LEU A 26 -7.93 -1.70 7.11
C LEU A 26 -7.95 -0.58 8.17
N ARG A 27 -9.06 0.15 8.34
CA ARG A 27 -9.21 1.15 9.41
C ARG A 27 -9.11 0.54 10.80
N THR A 28 -9.70 -0.64 11.00
CA THR A 28 -9.57 -1.37 12.28
C THR A 28 -8.12 -1.74 12.54
N TYR A 29 -7.44 -2.35 11.56
CA TYR A 29 -6.03 -2.70 11.70
C TYR A 29 -5.12 -1.48 11.90
N ALA A 30 -5.41 -0.36 11.23
CA ALA A 30 -4.67 0.88 11.41
C ALA A 30 -4.80 1.41 12.84
N ALA A 31 -6.01 1.44 13.40
CA ALA A 31 -6.22 1.87 14.78
C ALA A 31 -5.54 0.92 15.79
N GLU A 32 -5.53 -0.39 15.55
CA GLU A 32 -4.81 -1.34 16.40
C GLU A 32 -3.29 -1.12 16.37
N LEU A 33 -2.73 -0.72 15.22
CA LEU A 33 -1.32 -0.34 15.09
C LEU A 33 -0.97 0.91 15.90
N GLU A 34 -1.86 1.90 15.98
CA GLU A 34 -1.67 3.09 16.81
C GLU A 34 -1.68 2.77 18.32
N THR A 35 -2.40 1.72 18.73
CA THR A 35 -2.54 1.33 20.15
C THR A 35 -1.40 0.46 20.69
N THR A 36 -0.59 -0.14 19.82
CA THR A 36 0.47 -1.10 20.21
C THR A 36 1.86 -0.43 20.19
N SER A 37 2.18 0.34 21.24
CA SER A 37 3.51 0.75 21.73
C SER A 37 4.64 1.09 20.71
N ALA A 38 5.15 2.32 20.85
CA ALA A 38 6.14 3.02 20.04
C ALA A 38 5.61 3.48 18.69
N GLU A 39 5.73 4.79 18.41
CA GLU A 39 5.15 5.52 17.28
C GLU A 39 5.50 4.85 15.94
N LEU A 40 4.65 3.93 15.49
CA LEU A 40 4.76 3.34 14.17
C LEU A 40 4.36 4.41 13.14
N CYS A 41 5.26 4.72 12.23
CA CYS A 41 4.99 5.63 11.13
C CYS A 41 4.80 4.85 9.82
N ALA A 42 3.83 5.25 9.03
CA ALA A 42 3.72 4.81 7.64
C ALA A 42 4.74 5.59 6.80
N TYR A 43 5.52 4.87 6.00
CA TYR A 43 6.48 5.44 5.06
C TYR A 43 6.12 4.99 3.64
N GLN A 44 5.91 5.94 2.75
CA GLN A 44 5.77 5.67 1.32
C GLN A 44 7.15 5.74 0.66
N ALA A 45 7.46 4.70 -0.12
CA ALA A 45 8.58 4.75 -1.04
C ALA A 45 8.19 5.38 -2.37
N SER A 46 9.10 6.20 -2.84
CA SER A 46 9.10 6.85 -4.14
C SER A 46 10.48 6.65 -4.76
N GLY A 47 10.59 6.62 -6.08
CA GLY A 47 11.86 6.39 -6.78
C GLY A 47 11.66 5.52 -8.02
N SER A 48 12.41 4.42 -8.12
CA SER A 48 12.25 3.48 -9.24
C SER A 48 10.80 3.00 -9.39
N GLU A 49 10.41 2.67 -10.62
CA GLU A 49 9.05 2.18 -10.93
C GLU A 49 8.64 0.99 -10.04
N ARG A 50 9.63 0.20 -9.60
CA ARG A 50 9.42 -0.99 -8.76
C ARG A 50 9.12 -0.68 -7.29
N VAL A 51 9.50 0.49 -6.78
CA VAL A 51 9.23 0.91 -5.38
C VAL A 51 8.12 1.94 -5.28
N THR A 52 7.72 2.54 -6.40
CA THR A 52 6.79 3.66 -6.43
C THR A 52 5.41 3.23 -5.93
N GLY A 53 4.93 3.93 -4.89
CA GLY A 53 3.60 3.67 -4.31
C GLY A 53 3.59 2.59 -3.23
N LEU A 54 4.73 1.97 -2.93
CA LEU A 54 4.82 0.99 -1.85
C LEU A 54 4.81 1.71 -0.49
N ILE A 55 3.89 1.35 0.39
CA ILE A 55 3.79 1.88 1.75
C ILE A 55 4.17 0.79 2.75
N VAL A 56 5.09 1.12 3.66
CA VAL A 56 5.49 0.23 4.76
C VAL A 56 5.34 0.94 6.09
N VAL A 57 4.80 0.25 7.09
CA VAL A 57 4.71 0.76 8.46
C VAL A 57 5.96 0.33 9.22
N SER A 58 6.63 1.24 9.93
CA SER A 58 7.85 0.96 10.70
C SER A 58 8.12 2.00 11.78
N LEU A 59 8.94 1.64 12.77
CA LEU A 59 9.36 2.55 13.85
C LEU A 59 10.33 3.64 13.39
N THR A 60 11.07 3.39 12.30
CA THR A 60 12.05 4.35 11.76
C THR A 60 12.15 4.21 10.25
N LYS A 61 12.60 5.28 9.59
CA LYS A 61 12.91 5.31 8.16
C LYS A 61 13.91 4.21 7.75
N SER A 62 14.92 3.93 8.58
CA SER A 62 15.92 2.89 8.30
C SER A 62 15.31 1.48 8.30
N LYS A 63 14.40 1.19 9.23
CA LYS A 63 13.68 -0.09 9.29
C LYS A 63 12.67 -0.23 8.15
N ALA A 64 12.05 0.87 7.76
CA ALA A 64 11.19 0.93 6.58
C ALA A 64 11.96 0.52 5.31
N ARG A 65 13.19 1.05 5.13
CA ARG A 65 14.05 0.69 4.00
C ARG A 65 14.45 -0.78 4.00
N GLU A 66 14.78 -1.35 5.15
CA GLU A 66 15.07 -2.78 5.30
C GLU A 66 13.89 -3.65 4.87
N ARG A 67 12.66 -3.29 5.28
CA ARG A 67 11.45 -4.01 4.87
C ARG A 67 11.22 -3.99 3.37
N ILE A 68 11.44 -2.86 2.70
CA ILE A 68 11.29 -2.76 1.25
C ILE A 68 12.31 -3.64 0.52
N ALA A 69 13.56 -3.65 0.99
CA ALA A 69 14.58 -4.53 0.44
C ALA A 69 14.16 -6.01 0.53
N THR A 70 13.65 -6.43 1.70
CA THR A 70 13.13 -7.79 1.89
C THR A 70 11.93 -8.10 0.98
N LEU A 71 10.97 -7.18 0.84
CA LEU A 71 9.75 -7.40 0.06
C LEU A 71 10.01 -7.55 -1.45
N LEU A 72 11.03 -6.85 -1.96
CA LEU A 72 11.35 -6.82 -3.39
C LEU A 72 12.50 -7.76 -3.76
N ASP A 73 13.00 -8.53 -2.80
CA ASP A 73 14.21 -9.36 -2.92
C ASP A 73 15.40 -8.56 -3.50
N PHE A 74 15.47 -7.27 -3.15
CA PHE A 74 16.57 -6.41 -3.55
C PHE A 74 17.69 -6.44 -2.51
N ASN A 75 18.93 -6.37 -2.97
CA ASN A 75 20.01 -6.02 -2.07
C ASN A 75 19.77 -4.59 -1.58
N ARG A 76 19.99 -4.30 -0.30
CA ARG A 76 19.82 -2.93 0.28
C ARG A 76 20.65 -1.88 -0.46
N SER A 77 21.71 -2.33 -1.13
CA SER A 77 22.63 -1.56 -1.97
C SER A 77 22.07 -1.23 -3.36
N ASP A 78 21.09 -2.00 -3.87
CA ASP A 78 20.39 -1.74 -5.14
C ASP A 78 19.23 -0.75 -4.97
N LEU A 79 18.77 -0.54 -3.73
CA LEU A 79 17.97 0.63 -3.37
C LEU A 79 18.90 1.86 -3.42
N SER A 80 19.08 2.37 -4.64
CA SER A 80 19.77 3.62 -4.97
C SER A 80 19.32 4.78 -4.06
N ASP A 81 20.17 5.80 -3.93
CA ASP A 81 19.84 7.09 -3.29
C ASP A 81 18.59 7.78 -3.90
N GLU A 82 18.10 7.29 -5.03
CA GLU A 82 16.82 7.68 -5.66
C GLU A 82 15.58 7.21 -4.89
N VAL A 83 15.70 6.22 -4.00
CA VAL A 83 14.56 5.74 -3.21
C VAL A 83 14.35 6.62 -1.98
N SER A 84 13.45 7.59 -2.12
CA SER A 84 13.04 8.44 -1.01
C SER A 84 11.90 7.80 -0.24
N MET A 85 12.02 7.82 1.09
CA MET A 85 10.93 7.45 1.99
C MET A 85 10.40 8.69 2.68
N THR A 86 9.12 8.97 2.48
CA THR A 86 8.38 10.06 3.10
C THR A 86 7.33 9.50 4.06
N PRO A 87 7.19 10.08 5.26
CA PRO A 87 6.05 9.75 6.11
C PRO A 87 4.75 10.10 5.37
N VAL A 88 3.75 9.24 5.50
CA VAL A 88 2.40 9.42 4.93
C VAL A 88 1.46 10.00 5.96
#